data_AF-A0A9E5WKP7-F1
#
_entry.id   AF-A0A9E5WKP7-F1
#
_cell.length_a   1.000
_cell.length_b   1.000
_cell.length_c   1.000
_cell.angle_alpha   90.00
_cell.angle_beta   90.00
_cell.angle_gamma   90.00
#
_symmetry.space_group_name_H-M   'P 1'
#
loop_
_entity.id
_entity.type
_entity.pdbx_description
1 polymer ?
#
loop_
_entity_poly.entity_id
_entity_poly.type
_entity_poly.pdbx_seq_one_letter_code
_entity_poly.pdbx_strand_id
1 'polypeptide(L)'
;MAYCRWSSMDYQCDLYVYHGPRGIVIHVATSHPQFKGPLPPPIPLTKETLNEWLERDAKISEMLKEADHVPIGGPCDGKNWYDLSYPEAISVLESLKEAGYQFPESVINEIRAEAG
;
A
#
# COMPACT_ATOMS: atom_id res chain seq x y z
N MET A 1 4.20 5.28 13.13
CA MET A 1 4.84 5.33 11.78
C MET A 1 4.06 4.42 10.85
N ALA A 2 3.90 4.75 9.57
CA ALA A 2 3.22 3.88 8.60
C ALA A 2 4.26 3.25 7.66
N TYR A 3 4.16 1.93 7.44
CA TYR A 3 5.03 1.17 6.54
C TYR A 3 4.51 1.23 5.09
N CYS A 4 3.19 1.14 4.91
CA CYS A 4 2.53 1.44 3.65
C CYS A 4 1.12 1.96 3.91
N ARG A 5 0.48 2.55 2.89
CA ARG A 5 -0.90 3.05 2.92
C ARG A 5 -1.60 2.61 1.63
N TRP A 6 -2.93 2.71 1.57
CA TRP A 6 -3.65 2.46 0.32
C TRP A 6 -3.20 3.36 -0.83
N SER A 7 -2.70 4.57 -0.54
CA SER A 7 -2.13 5.47 -1.55
C SER A 7 -0.68 5.15 -1.94
N SER A 8 -0.03 4.18 -1.29
CA SER A 8 1.29 3.69 -1.71
C SER A 8 1.18 3.05 -3.11
N MET A 9 2.30 3.03 -3.85
CA MET A 9 2.37 2.47 -5.21
C MET A 9 1.31 3.06 -6.15
N ASP A 10 1.14 4.39 -6.15
CA ASP A 10 0.15 5.07 -6.98
C ASP A 10 -1.28 4.53 -6.79
N TYR A 11 -1.69 4.34 -5.54
CA TYR A 11 -2.98 3.77 -5.14
C TYR A 11 -3.19 2.30 -5.54
N GLN A 12 -2.12 1.54 -5.78
CA GLN A 12 -2.18 0.11 -6.09
C GLN A 12 -1.83 -0.77 -4.88
N CYS A 13 -1.80 -0.20 -3.68
CA CYS A 13 -1.58 -0.94 -2.44
C CYS A 13 -2.93 -1.29 -1.81
N ASP A 14 -3.17 -2.58 -1.59
CA ASP A 14 -4.38 -3.10 -0.96
C ASP A 14 -4.35 -2.94 0.57
N LEU A 15 -3.17 -2.64 1.12
CA LEU A 15 -2.94 -2.60 2.56
C LEU A 15 -2.70 -1.19 3.10
N TYR A 16 -3.11 -0.99 4.35
CA TYR A 16 -2.62 0.11 5.19
C TYR A 16 -2.02 -0.48 6.46
N VAL A 17 -0.68 -0.38 6.58
CA VAL A 17 0.09 -0.99 7.65
C VAL A 17 0.85 0.07 8.42
N TYR A 18 0.72 0.08 9.75
CA TYR A 18 1.39 1.06 10.60
C TYR A 18 1.66 0.54 12.01
N HIS A 19 2.67 1.10 12.65
CA HIS A 19 2.92 0.89 14.06
C HIS A 19 1.98 1.78 14.89
N GLY A 20 1.03 1.14 15.59
CA GLY A 20 0.12 1.75 16.55
C GLY A 20 0.66 1.71 17.98
N PRO A 21 -0.09 2.22 18.97
CA PRO A 21 0.40 2.36 20.36
C PRO A 21 0.74 1.03 21.06
N ARG A 22 0.12 -0.08 20.63
CA ARG A 22 0.25 -1.40 21.27
C ARG A 22 0.90 -2.46 20.38
N GLY A 23 1.28 -2.11 19.15
CA GLY A 23 1.80 -3.06 18.16
C GLY A 23 1.48 -2.63 16.74
N ILE A 24 1.69 -3.53 15.80
CA ILE A 24 1.44 -3.32 14.38
C ILE A 24 -0.05 -3.48 14.09
N VAL A 25 -0.57 -2.60 13.25
CA VAL A 25 -1.95 -2.63 12.76
C VAL A 25 -1.92 -2.84 11.25
N ILE A 26 -2.76 -3.75 10.76
CA ILE A 26 -2.89 -4.09 9.34
C ILE A 26 -4.35 -3.95 8.96
N HIS A 27 -4.64 -3.10 7.98
CA HIS A 27 -5.94 -2.98 7.33
C HIS A 27 -5.87 -3.46 5.89
N VAL A 28 -6.81 -4.30 5.47
CA VAL A 28 -6.98 -4.71 4.07
C VAL A 28 -8.14 -3.93 3.48
N ALA A 29 -7.94 -3.33 2.32
CA ALA A 29 -9.03 -2.71 1.58
C ALA A 29 -10.05 -3.78 1.13
N THR A 30 -11.27 -3.35 0.80
CA THR A 30 -12.28 -4.21 0.16
C THR A 30 -12.25 -4.10 -1.37
N SER A 31 -11.64 -3.03 -1.88
CA SER A 31 -11.61 -2.68 -3.30
C SER A 31 -10.41 -1.78 -3.57
N HIS A 32 -9.95 -1.74 -4.81
CA HIS A 32 -8.86 -0.86 -5.25
C HIS A 32 -9.22 -0.15 -6.57
N PRO A 33 -8.57 1.00 -6.86
CA PRO A 33 -8.77 1.70 -8.13
C PRO A 33 -8.23 0.89 -9.31
N GLN A 34 -9.09 0.66 -10.29
CA GLN A 34 -8.74 0.17 -11.62
C GLN A 34 -8.69 1.36 -12.58
N PHE A 35 -7.47 1.79 -12.92
CA PHE A 35 -7.27 2.89 -13.86
C PHE A 35 -7.66 2.48 -15.28
N LYS A 36 -8.36 3.37 -15.99
CA LYS A 36 -8.82 3.16 -17.38
C LYS A 36 -7.69 3.18 -18.42
N GLY A 37 -6.49 3.59 -18.03
CA GLY A 37 -5.31 3.65 -18.87
C GLY A 37 -4.04 3.41 -18.07
N PRO A 38 -2.89 3.25 -18.75
CA PRO A 38 -1.62 2.99 -18.08
C PRO A 38 -1.22 4.16 -17.18
N LEU A 39 -0.73 3.84 -15.98
CA LEU A 39 -0.14 4.83 -15.09
C LEU A 39 1.06 5.52 -15.76
N PRO A 40 1.28 6.82 -15.53
CA PRO A 40 2.48 7.49 -16.00
C PRO A 40 3.72 6.87 -15.34
N PRO A 41 4.86 6.81 -16.06
CA PRO A 41 6.08 6.22 -15.53
C PRO A 41 6.52 6.91 -14.24
N PRO A 42 7.13 6.18 -13.28
CA PRO A 42 7.58 6.77 -12.03
C PRO A 42 8.69 7.80 -12.29
N ILE A 43 8.59 8.92 -11.59
CA ILE A 43 9.60 9.99 -11.60
C ILE A 43 10.22 10.01 -10.19
N PRO A 44 11.55 9.96 -10.03
CA PRO A 44 12.17 10.06 -8.72
C PRO A 44 11.91 11.46 -8.13
N LEU A 45 11.65 11.57 -6.84
CA LEU A 45 11.50 12.87 -6.19
C LEU A 45 12.88 13.43 -5.80
N THR A 46 13.43 14.31 -6.62
CA THR A 46 14.64 15.10 -6.33
C THR A 46 14.35 16.59 -6.47
N LYS A 47 15.33 17.45 -6.17
CA LYS A 47 15.15 18.91 -6.33
C LYS A 47 14.98 19.29 -7.80
N GLU A 48 15.63 18.56 -8.70
CA GLU A 48 15.67 18.81 -10.14
C GLU A 48 14.38 18.34 -10.82
N THR A 49 13.79 17.24 -10.34
CA THR A 49 12.58 16.62 -10.91
C THR A 49 11.31 16.99 -10.16
N LEU A 50 11.37 17.89 -9.16
CA LEU A 50 10.25 18.24 -8.30
C LEU A 50 8.99 18.64 -9.09
N ASN A 51 9.15 19.49 -10.12
CA ASN A 51 8.01 19.94 -10.94
C ASN A 51 7.41 18.78 -11.75
N GLU A 52 8.24 17.95 -12.36
CA GLU A 52 7.78 16.79 -13.15
C GLU A 52 7.08 15.76 -12.24
N TRP A 53 7.60 15.57 -11.02
CA TRP A 53 6.98 14.72 -10.01
C TRP A 53 5.59 15.26 -9.61
N LEU A 54 5.47 16.57 -9.38
CA LEU A 54 4.19 17.21 -9.05
C LEU A 54 3.18 17.12 -10.21
N GLU A 55 3.62 17.31 -11.45
CA GLU A 55 2.78 17.15 -12.64
C GLU A 55 2.30 15.70 -12.79
N ARG A 56 3.17 14.73 -12.52
CA ARG A 56 2.81 13.30 -12.51
C ARG A 56 1.78 13.00 -11.42
N ASP A 57 2.01 13.48 -10.20
CA ASP A 57 1.10 13.28 -9.07
C ASP A 57 -0.29 13.87 -9.37
N ALA A 58 -0.33 15.09 -9.91
CA ALA A 58 -1.57 15.73 -10.37
C ALA A 58 -2.28 14.88 -11.44
N LYS A 59 -1.55 14.33 -12.42
CA LYS A 59 -2.12 13.46 -13.45
C LYS A 59 -2.72 12.18 -12.85
N ILE A 60 -2.04 11.55 -11.91
CA ILE A 60 -2.56 10.35 -11.23
C ILE A 60 -3.80 10.69 -10.42
N SER A 61 -3.81 11.84 -9.74
CA SER A 61 -4.98 12.33 -9.02
C SER A 61 -6.20 12.52 -9.94
N GLU A 62 -6.01 13.08 -11.14
CA GLU A 62 -7.09 13.16 -12.14
C GLU A 62 -7.50 11.76 -12.65
N MET A 63 -6.54 10.87 -12.92
CA MET A 63 -6.85 9.49 -13.32
C MET A 63 -7.65 8.73 -12.26
N LEU A 64 -7.38 9.00 -10.98
CA LEU A 64 -8.05 8.36 -9.84
C LEU A 64 -9.52 8.78 -9.74
N LYS A 65 -9.85 10.04 -10.05
CA LYS A 65 -11.24 10.52 -10.07
C LYS A 65 -12.10 9.78 -11.09
N GLU A 66 -11.49 9.37 -12.20
CA GLU A 66 -12.15 8.66 -13.30
C GLU A 66 -11.99 7.13 -13.20
N ALA A 67 -11.22 6.63 -12.24
CA ALA A 67 -10.98 5.20 -12.06
C ALA A 67 -12.25 4.50 -11.56
N ASP A 68 -12.42 3.25 -12.00
CA ASP A 68 -13.44 2.39 -11.42
C ASP A 68 -12.90 1.79 -10.11
N HIS A 69 -13.78 1.51 -9.16
CA HIS A 69 -13.42 0.80 -7.93
C HIS A 69 -13.90 -0.63 -8.04
N VAL A 70 -12.95 -1.56 -8.16
CA VAL A 70 -13.25 -2.99 -8.30
C VAL A 70 -12.92 -3.73 -7.01
N PRO A 71 -13.71 -4.74 -6.62
CA PRO A 71 -13.34 -5.62 -5.51
C PRO A 71 -11.96 -6.24 -5.75
N ILE A 72 -11.15 -6.36 -4.70
CA ILE A 72 -9.86 -7.08 -4.79
C ILE A 72 -10.13 -8.56 -5.07
N GLY A 73 -11.15 -9.12 -4.44
CA GLY A 73 -11.62 -10.49 -4.68
C GLY A 73 -10.82 -11.54 -3.91
N GLY A 74 -10.10 -11.14 -2.86
CA GLY A 74 -9.30 -12.04 -2.05
C GLY A 74 -10.02 -12.53 -0.78
N PRO A 75 -9.45 -13.54 -0.08
CA PRO A 75 -10.07 -14.18 1.10
C PRO A 75 -10.05 -13.31 2.37
N CYS A 76 -9.37 -12.17 2.34
CA CYS A 76 -9.12 -11.27 3.47
C CYS A 76 -9.61 -9.83 3.21
N ASP A 77 -10.41 -9.60 2.17
CA ASP A 77 -10.94 -8.27 1.85
C ASP A 77 -11.67 -7.66 3.06
N GLY A 78 -11.31 -6.44 3.42
CA GLY A 78 -11.86 -5.73 4.58
C GLY A 78 -11.44 -6.25 5.96
N LYS A 79 -10.59 -7.28 6.05
CA LYS A 79 -10.08 -7.76 7.34
C LYS A 79 -9.10 -6.78 7.94
N ASN A 80 -9.08 -6.77 9.27
CA ASN A 80 -8.19 -5.92 10.06
C ASN A 80 -7.56 -6.73 11.18
N TRP A 81 -6.28 -6.49 11.45
CA TRP A 81 -5.56 -7.01 12.60
C TRP A 81 -5.00 -5.85 13.41
N TYR A 82 -5.04 -5.98 14.73
CA TYR A 82 -4.63 -4.95 15.66
C TYR A 82 -3.66 -5.53 16.68
N ASP A 83 -2.81 -4.66 17.22
CA ASP A 83 -1.91 -4.95 18.33
C ASP A 83 -0.99 -6.16 18.09
N LEU A 84 -0.63 -6.42 16.82
CA LEU A 84 0.25 -7.53 16.46
C LEU A 84 1.68 -7.25 16.94
N SER A 85 2.35 -8.28 17.44
CA SER A 85 3.81 -8.26 17.55
C SER A 85 4.48 -8.26 16.17
N TYR A 86 5.77 -7.92 16.11
CA TYR A 86 6.51 -7.95 14.84
C TYR A 86 6.46 -9.31 14.12
N PRO A 87 6.70 -10.47 14.80
CA PRO A 87 6.62 -11.77 14.13
C PRO A 87 5.21 -12.12 13.63
N GLU A 88 4.17 -11.77 14.39
CA GLU A 88 2.78 -12.00 13.98
C GLU A 88 2.43 -11.15 12.75
N ALA A 89 2.83 -9.87 12.75
CA ALA A 89 2.61 -8.99 11.61
C ALA A 89 3.31 -9.48 10.35
N ILE A 90 4.55 -9.95 10.45
CA ILE A 90 5.29 -10.55 9.33
C ILE A 90 4.56 -11.77 8.79
N SER A 91 4.11 -12.68 9.66
CA SER A 91 3.38 -13.88 9.24
C SER A 91 2.06 -13.55 8.52
N VAL A 92 1.32 -12.55 9.01
CA VAL A 92 0.10 -12.07 8.34
C VAL A 92 0.43 -11.49 6.96
N LEU A 93 1.46 -10.66 6.85
CA LEU A 93 1.86 -10.05 5.57
C LEU A 93 2.35 -11.07 4.55
N GLU A 94 3.10 -12.08 4.98
CA GLU A 94 3.51 -13.21 4.13
C GLU A 94 2.29 -13.98 3.61
N SER A 95 1.33 -14.28 4.49
CA SER A 95 0.09 -14.95 4.09
C SER A 95 -0.75 -14.11 3.11
N LEU A 96 -0.80 -12.78 3.30
CA LEU A 96 -1.48 -11.87 2.37
C LEU A 96 -0.77 -11.82 1.02
N LYS A 97 0.57 -11.81 1.00
CA LYS A 97 1.36 -11.88 -0.24
C LYS A 97 1.08 -13.17 -1.00
N GLU A 98 1.05 -14.31 -0.31
CA GLU A 98 0.71 -15.62 -0.91
C GLU A 98 -0.72 -15.66 -1.44
N ALA A 99 -1.65 -14.96 -0.78
CA ALA A 99 -3.04 -14.83 -1.22
C ALA A 99 -3.23 -13.84 -2.40
N GLY A 100 -2.17 -13.14 -2.84
CA GLY A 100 -2.19 -12.27 -4.01
C GLY A 100 -2.46 -10.79 -3.73
N TYR A 101 -2.48 -10.36 -2.46
CA TYR A 101 -2.63 -8.94 -2.11
C TYR A 101 -1.41 -8.12 -2.53
N GLN A 102 -1.66 -6.94 -3.08
CA GLN A 102 -0.64 -6.02 -3.57
C GLN A 102 -0.22 -5.02 -2.49
N PHE A 103 1.08 -4.95 -2.21
CA PHE A 103 1.67 -3.95 -1.32
C PHE A 103 3.19 -3.87 -1.54
N PRO A 104 3.88 -2.81 -1.06
CA PRO A 104 5.31 -2.68 -1.26
C PRO A 104 6.09 -3.82 -0.62
N GLU A 105 7.00 -4.45 -1.35
CA GLU A 105 7.82 -5.54 -0.81
C GLU A 105 8.72 -5.10 0.36
N SER A 106 9.04 -3.81 0.43
CA SER A 106 9.86 -3.24 1.49
C SER A 106 9.21 -3.35 2.87
N VAL A 107 7.87 -3.38 2.96
CA VAL A 107 7.12 -3.37 4.22
C VAL A 107 7.55 -4.49 5.17
N ILE A 108 7.69 -5.72 4.66
CA ILE A 108 8.11 -6.86 5.47
C ILE A 108 9.55 -6.68 5.96
N ASN A 109 10.43 -6.16 5.11
CA ASN A 109 11.84 -5.95 5.45
C ASN A 109 12.02 -4.80 6.47
N GLU A 110 11.22 -3.73 6.35
CA GLU A 110 11.20 -2.63 7.31
C GLU A 110 10.74 -3.11 8.70
N ILE A 111 9.64 -3.87 8.76
CA ILE A 111 9.14 -4.47 10.00
C ILE A 111 10.17 -5.44 10.60
N ARG A 112 10.85 -6.25 9.78
CA ARG A 112 11.93 -7.15 10.24
C ARG A 112 13.11 -6.37 10.81
N ALA A 113 13.53 -5.29 10.16
CA ALA A 113 14.66 -4.48 10.63
C ALA A 113 14.37 -3.81 12.00
N GLU A 114 13.11 -3.47 12.27
CA GLU A 114 12.69 -2.93 13.56
C GLU A 114 12.57 -3.99 14.67
N ALA A 115 12.37 -5.26 14.31
CA ALA A 115 12.25 -6.35 15.26
C ALA A 115 13.57 -6.68 16.00
N GLY A 116 14.72 -6.33 15.40
CA GLY A 116 16.07 -6.58 15.94
C GLY A 116 16.72 -7.84 15.39
#